data_AF-A0A0J1GIM0-F1
#
_entry.id   AF-A0A0J1GIM0-F1
#
_cell.length_a   1.000
_cell.length_b   1.000
_cell.length_c   1.000
_cell.angle_alpha   90.00
_cell.angle_beta   90.00
_cell.angle_gamma   90.00
#
_symmetry.space_group_name_H-M   'P 1'
#
loop_
_entity.id
_entity.type
_entity.pdbx_description
1 polymer ?
#
loop_
_entity_poly.entity_id
_entity_poly.type
_entity_poly.pdbx_seq_one_letter_code
_entity_poly.pdbx_strand_id
1 'polypeptide(L)'
;MNTHRRILGWSFLVIGGMNALGMTIMTFQHFEVFSGAPWEIYLLNFVVVSICFMSSVCGFFLLKERRWAFNTLFKLSFLWLLFFPLGTVLALYYFYFHFKYRRKAAL
;
A
#
# COMPACT_ATOMS: atom_id res chain seq x y z
N MET A 1 -1.08 19.73 3.12
CA MET A 1 -1.34 18.64 2.14
C MET A 1 -2.86 18.51 2.01
N ASN A 2 -3.44 18.46 0.80
CA ASN A 2 -4.89 18.31 0.62
C ASN A 2 -5.39 17.07 1.38
N THR A 3 -6.57 17.13 1.98
CA THR A 3 -7.15 16.06 2.82
C THR A 3 -7.13 14.70 2.10
N HIS A 4 -7.40 14.67 0.79
CA HIS A 4 -7.37 13.47 -0.04
C HIS A 4 -5.97 12.88 -0.24
N ARG A 5 -4.97 13.73 -0.50
CA ARG A 5 -3.57 13.29 -0.57
C ARG A 5 -3.14 12.73 0.77
N ARG A 6 -3.58 13.35 1.88
CA ARG A 6 -3.23 12.93 3.24
C ARG A 6 -3.79 11.54 3.53
N ILE A 7 -5.07 11.30 3.23
CA ILE A 7 -5.70 9.99 3.38
C ILE A 7 -4.98 8.94 2.51
N LEU A 8 -4.75 9.24 1.23
CA LEU A 8 -4.02 8.34 0.33
C LEU A 8 -2.62 7.99 0.86
N GLY A 9 -1.87 9.00 1.32
CA GLY A 9 -0.54 8.80 1.88
C GLY A 9 -0.58 7.95 3.14
N TRP A 10 -1.50 8.23 4.08
CA TRP A 10 -1.66 7.43 5.29
C TRP A 10 -2.10 6.00 4.99
N SER A 11 -2.94 5.77 3.97
CA SER A 11 -3.29 4.42 3.52
C SER A 11 -2.07 3.66 3.00
N PHE A 12 -1.21 4.30 2.19
CA PHE A 12 0.05 3.71 1.76
C PHE A 12 0.94 3.37 2.95
N LEU A 13 1.14 4.33 3.87
CA LEU A 13 2.03 4.18 5.01
C LEU A 13 1.56 3.08 5.98
N VAL A 14 0.33 3.19 6.47
CA VAL A 14 -0.21 2.33 7.53
C VAL A 14 -0.47 0.94 6.99
N ILE A 15 -1.20 0.82 5.88
CA ILE A 15 -1.61 -0.50 5.41
C ILE A 15 -0.43 -1.19 4.69
N GLY A 16 0.39 -0.45 3.94
CA GLY A 16 1.63 -0.99 3.37
C GLY A 16 2.64 -1.38 4.45
N GLY A 17 2.75 -0.60 5.53
CA GLY A 17 3.57 -0.92 6.70
C GLY A 17 3.06 -2.15 7.46
N MET A 18 1.74 -2.26 7.66
CA MET A 18 1.12 -3.45 8.25
C MET A 18 1.33 -4.71 7.41
N ASN A 19 1.29 -4.60 6.07
CA ASN A 19 1.57 -5.74 5.19
C ASN A 19 3.03 -6.19 5.30
N ALA A 20 3.99 -5.26 5.29
CA ALA A 20 5.40 -5.59 5.48
C ALA A 20 5.67 -6.25 6.85
N LEU A 21 5.05 -5.72 7.92
CA LEU A 21 5.09 -6.34 9.25
C LEU A 21 4.44 -7.73 9.27
N GLY A 22 3.27 -7.89 8.66
CA GLY A 22 2.56 -9.16 8.59
C GLY A 22 3.37 -10.25 7.87
N MET A 23 3.97 -9.92 6.73
CA MET A 23 4.86 -10.84 6.00
C MET A 23 6.10 -11.19 6.81
N THR A 24 6.68 -10.21 7.53
CA THR A 24 7.81 -10.46 8.43
C THR A 24 7.43 -11.43 9.55
N ILE A 25 6.29 -11.22 10.21
CA ILE A 25 5.79 -12.09 11.29
C ILE A 25 5.53 -13.49 10.77
N MET A 26 4.86 -13.67 9.63
CA MET A 26 4.64 -14.98 9.03
C MET A 26 5.95 -15.70 8.71
N THR A 27 6.95 -14.97 8.19
CA THR A 27 8.26 -15.52 7.88
C THR A 27 8.95 -16.05 9.14
N PHE A 28 8.87 -15.34 10.27
CA PHE A 28 9.43 -15.80 11.54
C PHE A 28 8.61 -16.91 12.19
N GLN A 29 7.28 -16.89 12.09
CA GLN A 29 6.41 -17.92 12.68
C GLN A 29 6.54 -19.28 11.99
N HIS A 30 6.82 -19.30 10.69
CA HIS A 30 7.05 -20.53 9.94
C HIS A 30 8.53 -20.89 9.78
N PHE A 31 9.43 -20.22 10.52
CA PHE A 31 10.87 -20.44 10.42
C PHE A 31 11.27 -21.92 10.62
N GLU A 32 10.61 -22.63 11.54
CA GLU A 32 10.87 -24.06 11.76
C GLU A 32 10.42 -24.93 10.56
N VAL A 33 9.31 -24.57 9.91
CA VAL A 33 8.79 -25.28 8.72
C VAL A 33 9.71 -25.04 7.51
N PHE A 34 10.33 -23.87 7.43
CA PHE A 34 11.30 -23.52 6.40
C PHE A 34 12.75 -23.82 6.81
N SER A 35 13.01 -24.42 7.99
CA SER A 35 14.38 -24.62 8.49
C SER A 35 15.20 -25.60 7.64
N GLY A 36 14.53 -26.50 6.91
CA GLY A 36 15.14 -27.34 5.87
C GLY A 36 15.10 -26.75 4.46
N ALA A 37 14.57 -25.53 4.30
CA ALA A 37 14.42 -24.88 3.01
C ALA A 37 15.70 -24.10 2.62
N PRO A 38 15.98 -23.96 1.32
CA PRO A 38 17.13 -23.19 0.83
C PRO A 38 17.12 -21.75 1.38
N TRP A 39 18.27 -21.25 1.83
CA TRP A 39 18.44 -19.90 2.39
C TRP A 39 17.95 -18.79 1.43
N GLU A 40 17.93 -19.08 0.13
CA GLU A 40 17.42 -18.22 -0.94
C GLU A 40 15.95 -17.83 -0.73
N ILE A 41 15.13 -18.70 -0.14
CA ILE A 41 13.69 -18.44 0.09
C ILE A 41 13.51 -17.37 1.17
N TYR A 42 14.32 -17.41 2.23
CA TYR A 42 14.32 -16.37 3.26
C TYR A 42 14.82 -15.04 2.70
N LEU A 43 15.90 -15.08 1.92
CA LEU A 43 16.45 -13.89 1.30
C LEU A 43 15.41 -13.23 0.39
N LEU A 44 14.70 -14.03 -0.42
CA LEU A 44 13.64 -13.54 -1.30
C LEU A 44 12.51 -12.89 -0.50
N ASN A 45 12.04 -13.52 0.58
CA ASN A 45 11.01 -12.93 1.44
C ASN A 45 11.46 -11.61 2.08
N PHE A 46 12.69 -11.52 2.58
CA PHE A 46 13.24 -10.27 3.13
C PHE A 46 13.37 -9.17 2.08
N VAL A 47 13.76 -9.51 0.85
CA VAL A 47 13.80 -8.57 -0.28
C VAL A 47 12.40 -8.05 -0.58
N VAL A 48 11.40 -8.93 -0.65
CA VAL A 48 10.00 -8.55 -0.90
C VAL A 48 9.46 -7.66 0.21
N VAL A 49 9.69 -8.02 1.47
CA VAL A 49 9.33 -7.19 2.65
C VAL A 49 9.97 -5.81 2.56
N SER A 50 11.26 -5.75 2.21
CA SER A 50 12.00 -4.49 2.09
C SER A 50 11.45 -3.61 0.98
N ILE A 51 11.11 -4.19 -0.18
CA ILE A 51 10.47 -3.47 -1.29
C ILE A 51 9.10 -2.94 -0.87
N CYS A 52 8.27 -3.74 -0.20
CA CYS A 52 6.96 -3.32 0.27
C CYS A 52 7.07 -2.19 1.31
N PHE A 53 8.00 -2.30 2.26
CA PHE A 53 8.24 -1.26 3.26
C PHE A 53 8.74 0.04 2.62
N MET A 54 9.72 -0.04 1.72
CA MET A 54 10.24 1.12 1.00
C MET A 54 9.19 1.75 0.10
N SER A 55 8.38 0.95 -0.60
CA SER A 55 7.27 1.45 -1.43
C SER A 55 6.21 2.17 -0.59
N SER A 56 5.92 1.68 0.61
CA SER A 56 4.98 2.30 1.55
C SER A 56 5.47 3.67 2.02
N VAL A 57 6.72 3.73 2.50
CA VAL A 57 7.35 4.97 2.99
C VAL A 57 7.54 5.97 1.85
N CYS A 58 8.09 5.52 0.72
CA CYS A 58 8.32 6.36 -0.45
C CYS A 58 7.01 6.91 -1.00
N GLY A 59 5.95 6.11 -1.10
CA GLY A 59 4.62 6.54 -1.51
C GLY A 59 4.06 7.66 -0.63
N PHE A 60 4.21 7.57 0.70
CA PHE A 60 3.82 8.62 1.63
C PHE A 60 4.59 9.93 1.41
N PHE A 61 5.92 9.86 1.34
CA PHE A 61 6.76 11.06 1.15
C PHE A 61 6.58 11.70 -0.23
N LEU A 62 6.42 10.90 -1.29
CA LEU A 62 6.09 11.40 -2.63
C LEU A 62 4.75 12.15 -2.64
N LEU A 63 3.74 11.61 -1.94
CA LEU A 63 2.45 12.27 -1.79
C LEU A 63 2.51 13.49 -0.89
N LYS A 64 3.51 13.64 -0.03
CA LYS A 64 3.75 14.84 0.78
C LYS A 64 4.31 15.98 -0.07
N GLU A 65 5.36 15.70 -0.83
CA GLU A 65 6.10 16.71 -1.61
C GLU A 65 5.44 17.04 -2.95
N ARG A 66 5.00 16.04 -3.73
CA ARG A 66 4.59 16.24 -5.13
C ARG A 66 3.10 15.98 -5.36
N ARG A 67 2.38 17.01 -5.82
CA ARG A 67 0.93 16.94 -6.13
C ARG A 67 0.58 15.99 -7.28
N TRP A 68 1.42 15.95 -8.32
CA TRP A 68 1.17 15.11 -9.51
C TRP A 68 1.24 13.61 -9.23
N ALA A 69 2.00 13.21 -8.20
CA ALA A 69 2.16 11.81 -7.80
C ALA A 69 0.85 11.16 -7.33
N PHE A 70 -0.16 11.96 -6.99
CA PHE A 70 -1.48 11.48 -6.57
C PHE A 70 -2.12 10.60 -7.63
N ASN A 71 -2.12 11.01 -8.90
CA ASN A 71 -2.82 10.28 -9.96
C ASN A 71 -2.13 8.92 -10.26
N THR A 72 -0.80 8.90 -10.22
CA THR A 72 -0.01 7.68 -10.43
C THR A 72 -0.13 6.71 -9.27
N LEU A 73 0.02 7.17 -8.02
CA LEU A 73 -0.10 6.33 -6.83
C LEU A 73 -1.54 5.83 -6.62
N PHE A 74 -2.53 6.61 -7.04
CA PHE A 74 -3.90 6.19 -7.05
C PHE A 74 -4.14 5.03 -8.02
N LYS A 75 -3.63 5.09 -9.26
CA LYS A 75 -3.66 3.95 -10.20
C LYS A 75 -2.89 2.74 -9.66
N LEU A 76 -1.72 2.98 -9.07
CA LEU A 76 -0.90 1.93 -8.46
C LEU A 76 -1.66 1.20 -7.35
N SER A 77 -2.49 1.92 -6.58
CA SER A 77 -3.32 1.32 -5.53
C SER A 77 -4.38 0.36 -6.08
N PHE A 78 -4.86 0.54 -7.32
CA PHE A 78 -5.70 -0.45 -7.98
C PHE A 78 -4.91 -1.67 -8.42
N LEU A 79 -3.67 -1.51 -8.86
CA LEU A 79 -2.81 -2.66 -9.18
C LEU A 79 -2.58 -3.53 -7.94
N TRP A 80 -2.50 -2.89 -6.78
CA TRP A 80 -2.38 -3.56 -5.49
C TRP A 80 -3.60 -4.41 -5.12
N LEU A 81 -4.81 -4.19 -5.67
CA LEU A 81 -5.99 -5.08 -5.45
C LEU A 81 -5.69 -6.54 -5.79
N LEU A 82 -4.83 -6.79 -6.77
CA LEU A 82 -4.49 -8.14 -7.22
C LEU A 82 -3.65 -8.92 -6.19
N PHE A 83 -2.93 -8.20 -5.33
CA PHE A 83 -1.99 -8.77 -4.36
C PHE A 83 -2.45 -8.62 -2.92
N PHE A 84 -3.24 -7.59 -2.61
CA PHE A 84 -3.71 -7.30 -1.27
C PHE A 84 -5.01 -6.47 -1.33
N PRO A 85 -6.01 -6.68 -0.44
CA PRO A 85 -7.26 -5.90 -0.41
C PRO A 85 -7.09 -4.41 -0.05
N LEU A 86 -5.84 -3.92 -0.03
CA LEU A 86 -5.41 -2.53 0.07
C LEU A 86 -6.10 -1.62 -0.94
N GLY A 87 -6.18 -2.07 -2.20
CA GLY A 87 -6.83 -1.27 -3.23
C GLY A 87 -8.35 -1.23 -3.09
N THR A 88 -8.96 -2.14 -2.32
CA THR A 88 -10.41 -2.12 -2.06
C THR A 88 -10.81 -0.94 -1.18
N VAL A 89 -10.04 -0.65 -0.12
CA VAL A 89 -10.25 0.51 0.76
C VAL A 89 -10.07 1.82 -0.02
N LEU A 90 -9.09 1.86 -0.91
CA LEU A 90 -8.78 3.00 -1.75
C LEU A 90 -9.79 3.21 -2.90
N ALA A 91 -10.26 2.12 -3.50
CA ALA A 91 -11.34 2.12 -4.48
C ALA A 91 -12.66 2.57 -3.84
N LEU A 92 -13.00 2.08 -2.65
CA LEU A 92 -14.18 2.52 -1.88
C LEU A 92 -14.09 4.00 -1.53
N TYR A 93 -12.92 4.48 -1.10
CA TYR A 93 -12.70 5.90 -0.84
C TYR A 93 -12.91 6.78 -2.08
N TYR A 94 -12.39 6.35 -3.23
CA TYR A 94 -12.59 7.06 -4.49
C TYR A 94 -14.02 6.99 -4.99
N PHE A 95 -14.69 5.83 -4.91
CA PHE A 95 -16.10 5.69 -5.24
C PHE A 95 -16.96 6.62 -4.38
N TYR A 96 -16.76 6.61 -3.06
CA TYR A 96 -17.44 7.51 -2.13
C TYR A 96 -17.20 8.98 -2.48
N PHE A 97 -15.96 9.35 -2.79
CA PHE A 97 -15.60 10.73 -3.14
C PHE A 97 -16.22 11.17 -4.48
N HIS A 98 -16.08 10.36 -5.53
CA HIS A 98 -16.58 10.74 -6.85
C HIS A 98 -18.11 10.84 -6.86
N PHE A 99 -18.79 9.94 -6.15
CA PHE A 99 -20.24 9.96 -5.99
C PHE A 99 -20.71 11.16 -5.15
N LYS A 100 -20.01 11.49 -4.06
CA LYS A 100 -20.38 12.61 -3.18
C LYS A 100 -20.11 13.99 -3.78
N TYR A 101 -19.04 14.15 -4.57
CA TYR A 101 -18.59 15.46 -5.06
C TYR A 101 -18.91 15.74 -6.53
N ARG A 102 -19.05 14.75 -7.44
CA ARG A 102 -19.63 15.05 -8.77
C ARG A 102 -21.09 15.45 -8.67
N ARG A 103 -21.83 14.88 -7.71
CA ARG A 103 -23.25 15.20 -7.50
C ARG A 103 -23.48 16.63 -6.99
N LYS A 104 -22.44 17.29 -6.46
CA LYS A 104 -22.47 18.71 -6.06
C LYS A 104 -22.01 19.69 -7.14
N ALA A 105 -21.44 19.21 -8.24
CA ALA A 105 -21.02 20.05 -9.37
C ALA A 105 -22.09 20.10 -10.49
N ALA A 106 -23.20 19.38 -10.31
CA ALA A 106 -24.32 19.30 -11.24
C ALA A 106 -25.63 19.92 -10.68
N LEU A 107 -25.53 20.63 -9.55
CA LEU A 107 -26.55 21.48 -8.94
C LEU A 107 -25.94 22.87 -8.77
#